data_AF-H4F518-F1
#
_entry.id   AF-H4F518-F1
#
_cell.length_a   1.000
_cell.length_b   1.000
_cell.length_c   1.000
_cell.angle_alpha   90.00
_cell.angle_beta   90.00
_cell.angle_gamma   90.00
#
_symmetry.space_group_name_H-M   'P 1'
#
loop_
_entity.id
_entity.type
_entity.pdbx_description
1 polymer ?
#
loop_
_entity_poly.entity_id
_entity_poly.type
_entity_poly.pdbx_seq_one_letter_code
_entity_poly.pdbx_strand_id
1 'polypeptide(L)'
;MTAFTIRVPDEVADRLNQIAQTLDRSRSYMAAQAIEDFVSREEWQLAEIEAGIAEADRGEFASDDEVARVVGKYVKTTSRS
;
A
#
# COMPACT_ATOMS: atom_id res chain seq x y z
N MET A 1 -6.01 23.40 7.08
CA MET A 1 -5.22 23.01 5.89
C MET A 1 -3.89 23.74 5.93
N THR A 2 -2.82 23.00 5.70
CA THR A 2 -1.45 23.53 5.67
C THR A 2 -0.97 23.48 4.22
N ALA A 3 -0.39 24.57 3.71
CA ALA A 3 0.14 24.61 2.36
C ALA A 3 1.67 24.41 2.39
N PHE A 4 2.18 23.64 1.45
CA PHE A 4 3.62 23.45 1.25
C PHE A 4 3.90 23.36 -0.24
N THR A 5 5.14 23.68 -0.63
CA THR A 5 5.60 23.62 -2.02
C THR A 5 6.35 22.32 -2.25
N ILE A 6 5.93 21.56 -3.25
CA ILE A 6 6.64 20.37 -3.72
C ILE A 6 7.34 20.66 -5.03
N ARG A 7 8.52 20.06 -5.22
CA ARG A 7 9.19 20.02 -6.52
C ARG A 7 8.97 18.63 -7.11
N VAL A 8 8.52 18.60 -8.36
CA VAL A 8 8.36 17.38 -9.15
C VAL A 8 9.00 17.62 -10.52
N PRO A 9 9.44 16.57 -11.22
CA PRO A 9 9.88 16.70 -12.60
C PRO A 9 8.78 17.30 -13.48
N ASP A 10 9.16 18.10 -14.49
CA ASP A 10 8.20 18.78 -15.38
C ASP A 10 7.24 17.78 -16.05
N GLU A 11 7.76 16.64 -16.51
CA GLU A 11 6.94 15.57 -17.10
C GLU A 11 5.83 15.08 -16.15
N VAL A 12 6.12 14.98 -14.86
CA VAL A 12 5.13 14.56 -13.84
C VAL A 12 4.08 15.66 -13.65
N ALA A 13 4.50 16.92 -13.60
CA ALA A 13 3.58 18.05 -13.49
C ALA A 13 2.63 18.14 -14.69
N ASP A 14 3.13 17.89 -15.89
CA ASP A 14 2.34 17.90 -17.13
C ASP A 14 1.33 16.76 -17.16
N ARG A 15 1.75 15.54 -16.80
CA ARG A 15 0.84 14.38 -16.69
C ARG A 15 -0.25 14.62 -15.65
N LEU A 16 0.09 15.18 -14.49
CA LEU A 16 -0.89 15.52 -13.46
C LEU A 16 -1.88 16.59 -13.94
N ASN A 17 -1.40 17.57 -14.72
CA ASN A 17 -2.24 18.60 -15.31
C ASN A 17 -3.26 18.03 -16.30
N GLN A 18 -2.84 17.08 -17.15
CA GLN A 18 -3.73 16.39 -18.08
C GLN A 18 -4.82 15.61 -17.34
N ILE A 19 -4.44 14.84 -16.31
CA ILE A 19 -5.40 14.10 -15.47
C ILE A 19 -6.41 15.06 -14.83
N ALA A 20 -5.93 16.16 -14.24
CA ALA A 20 -6.77 17.15 -13.59
C ALA A 20 -7.81 17.75 -14.57
N GLN A 21 -7.39 18.08 -15.79
CA GLN A 21 -8.29 18.59 -16.83
C GLN A 21 -9.34 17.56 -17.25
N THR A 22 -8.95 16.31 -17.47
CA THR A 22 -9.89 15.23 -17.84
C THR A 22 -10.94 14.98 -16.76
N LEU A 23 -10.57 15.13 -15.48
CA LEU A 23 -11.45 14.90 -14.35
C LEU A 23 -12.22 16.16 -13.90
N ASP A 24 -12.06 17.29 -14.60
CA ASP A 24 -12.61 18.60 -14.20
C ASP A 24 -12.26 18.98 -12.75
N ARG A 25 -10.98 18.79 -12.40
CA ARG A 25 -10.42 19.08 -11.08
C ARG A 25 -9.22 20.02 -11.19
N SER A 26 -8.90 20.69 -10.08
CA SER A 26 -7.67 21.48 -10.00
C SER A 26 -6.45 20.59 -9.81
N ARG A 27 -5.29 21.04 -10.30
CA ARG A 27 -3.99 20.36 -10.06
C ARG A 27 -3.71 20.17 -8.57
N SER A 28 -4.01 21.19 -7.76
CA SER A 28 -3.82 21.13 -6.31
C SER A 28 -4.72 20.10 -5.64
N TYR A 29 -5.95 19.93 -6.11
CA TYR A 29 -6.85 18.88 -5.62
C TYR A 29 -6.27 17.50 -5.94
N MET A 30 -5.85 17.27 -7.19
CA MET A 30 -5.27 15.98 -7.58
C MET A 30 -3.97 15.67 -6.83
N ALA A 31 -3.13 16.68 -6.59
CA ALA A 31 -1.92 16.53 -5.79
C ALA A 31 -2.24 16.16 -4.33
N ALA A 32 -3.20 16.87 -3.71
CA ALA A 32 -3.62 16.58 -2.35
C ALA A 32 -4.17 15.15 -2.22
N GLN A 33 -5.08 14.76 -3.12
CA GLN A 33 -5.65 13.42 -3.14
C GLN A 33 -4.56 12.34 -3.29
N ALA A 34 -3.61 12.53 -4.21
CA ALA A 34 -2.51 11.58 -4.39
C ALA A 34 -1.63 11.43 -3.14
N ILE A 35 -1.40 12.52 -2.41
CA ILE A 35 -0.63 12.52 -1.16
C ILE A 35 -1.43 11.84 -0.04
N GLU A 36 -2.73 12.13 0.09
CA GLU A 36 -3.61 11.48 1.07
C GLU A 36 -3.68 9.96 0.84
N ASP A 37 -3.83 9.54 -0.42
CA ASP A 37 -3.84 8.12 -0.78
C ASP A 37 -2.49 7.45 -0.51
N PHE A 38 -1.38 8.17 -0.69
CA PHE A 38 -0.04 7.65 -0.37
C PHE A 38 0.14 7.48 1.13
N VAL A 39 -0.12 8.54 1.91
CA VAL A 39 0.03 8.52 3.37
C VAL A 39 -0.83 7.42 3.98
N SER A 40 -2.10 7.31 3.59
CA SER A 40 -3.01 6.29 4.12
C SER A 40 -2.51 4.86 3.85
N ARG A 41 -1.90 4.63 2.68
CA ARG A 41 -1.34 3.32 2.32
C ARG A 41 -0.08 3.00 3.13
N GLU A 42 0.84 3.95 3.23
CA GLU A 42 2.10 3.76 3.94
C GLU A 42 1.88 3.62 5.46
N GLU A 43 0.98 4.41 6.05
CA GLU A 43 0.67 4.33 7.49
C GLU A 43 0.16 2.95 7.87
N TRP A 44 -0.78 2.39 7.09
CA TRP A 44 -1.28 1.04 7.34
C TRP A 44 -0.18 -0.01 7.16
N GLN A 45 0.62 0.10 6.09
CA GLN A 45 1.66 -0.88 5.81
C GLN A 45 2.76 -0.88 6.88
N LEU A 46 3.20 0.29 7.30
CA LEU A 46 4.22 0.42 8.35
C LEU A 46 3.71 -0.11 9.68
N ALA A 47 2.46 0.21 10.05
CA ALA A 47 1.85 -0.31 11.27
C ALA A 47 1.77 -1.86 11.27
N GLU A 48 1.41 -2.46 10.14
CA GLU A 48 1.33 -3.93 10.01
C GLU A 48 2.71 -4.59 10.10
N ILE A 49 3.73 -3.97 9.50
CA ILE A 49 5.12 -4.46 9.60
C ILE A 49 5.60 -4.41 11.05
N GLU A 50 5.39 -3.28 11.73
CA GLU A 50 5.79 -3.12 13.13
C GLU A 50 5.05 -4.11 14.04
N ALA A 51 3.75 -4.33 13.81
CA ALA A 51 2.97 -5.33 14.54
C ALA A 51 3.51 -6.74 14.33
N GLY A 52 3.77 -7.15 13.08
CA GLY A 52 4.31 -8.46 12.74
C GLY A 52 5.70 -8.71 13.33
N ILE A 53 6.57 -7.68 13.38
CA ILE A 53 7.86 -7.77 14.06
C ILE A 53 7.65 -7.98 15.57
N ALA A 54 6.75 -7.21 16.19
CA ALA A 54 6.49 -7.33 17.63
C ALA A 54 5.88 -8.70 18.00
N GLU A 55 5.02 -9.26 17.15
CA GLU A 55 4.48 -10.62 17.30
C GLU A 55 5.58 -11.68 17.18
N ALA A 56 6.45 -11.55 16.18
CA ALA A 56 7.61 -12.42 15.98
C ALA A 56 8.57 -12.40 17.17
N ASP A 57 8.85 -11.22 17.73
CA ASP A 57 9.70 -11.05 18.91
C ASP A 57 9.08 -11.69 20.17
N ARG A 58 7.74 -11.78 20.25
CA ARG A 58 7.02 -12.52 21.29
C ARG A 58 6.91 -14.02 20.99
N GLY A 59 7.40 -14.48 19.85
CA GLY A 59 7.31 -15.87 19.42
C GLY A 59 5.90 -16.29 18.97
N GLU A 60 5.04 -15.34 18.61
CA GLU A 60 3.66 -15.57 18.16
C GLU A 60 3.63 -16.05 16.70
N PHE A 61 4.31 -17.18 16.45
CA PHE A 61 4.30 -17.86 15.17
C PHE A 61 3.23 -18.96 15.15
N ALA A 62 2.77 -19.29 13.94
CA ALA A 62 1.98 -20.50 13.75
C ALA A 62 2.79 -21.73 14.18
N SER A 63 2.12 -22.68 14.82
CA SER A 63 2.71 -23.98 15.13
C SER A 63 2.96 -24.80 13.86
N ASP A 64 3.88 -25.77 13.95
CA ASP A 64 4.19 -26.69 12.84
C ASP A 64 2.93 -27.37 12.27
N ASP A 65 1.99 -27.76 13.13
CA ASP A 65 0.72 -28.38 12.74
C ASP A 65 -0.20 -27.41 11.96
N GLU A 66 -0.21 -26.13 12.31
CA GLU A 66 -0.96 -25.11 11.58
C GLU A 66 -0.36 -24.85 10.21
N VAL A 67 0.96 -24.75 10.13
CA VAL A 67 1.70 -24.60 8.87
C VAL A 67 1.44 -25.81 7.96
N ALA A 68 1.56 -27.03 8.49
CA ALA A 68 1.31 -28.27 7.76
C ALA A 68 -0.11 -28.34 7.19
N ARG A 69 -1.11 -27.86 7.94
CA ARG A 69 -2.51 -27.82 7.52
C ARG A 69 -2.74 -26.86 6.35
N VAL A 70 -2.16 -25.66 6.41
CA VAL A 70 -2.28 -24.65 5.32
C VAL A 70 -1.60 -25.16 4.06
N VAL A 71 -0.35 -25.65 4.17
CA VAL A 71 0.40 -26.22 3.04
C VAL A 71 -0.38 -27.37 2.41
N GLY A 72 -0.89 -28.30 3.22
CA GLY A 72 -1.67 -29.45 2.74
C GLY A 72 -2.94 -29.07 1.99
N LYS A 73 -3.60 -27.97 2.37
CA LYS A 73 -4.84 -27.47 1.73
C LYS A 73 -4.60 -26.89 0.34
N TYR A 74 -3.51 -26.14 0.14
CA TYR A 74 -3.30 -25.36 -1.09
C TYR A 74 -2.30 -25.98 -2.05
N VAL A 75 -1.28 -26.70 -1.56
CA VAL A 75 -0.27 -27.34 -2.43
C VAL A 75 -0.81 -28.58 -3.14
N LYS A 76 -1.77 -29.31 -2.54
CA LYS A 76 -2.37 -30.51 -3.16
C LYS A 76 -3.39 -30.21 -4.26
N THR A 77 -3.90 -28.99 -4.35
CA THR A 77 -4.98 -28.64 -5.30
C THR A 77 -4.45 -28.19 -6.68
N THR A 78 -3.18 -27.78 -6.78
CA THR A 78 -2.58 -27.34 -8.06
C THR A 78 -2.15 -28.50 -8.98
N SER A 79 -2.23 -29.75 -8.53
CA SER A 79 -2.07 -30.94 -9.38
C SER A 79 -3.44 -31.53 -9.77
N ARG A 80 -4.25 -30.78 -10.51
CA ARG A 80 -5.36 -31.33 -11.29
C ARG A 80 -5.38 -30.66 -12.66
N SER A 81 -5.08 -31.50 -13.66
CA SER A 81 -5.31 -31.39 -15.11
C SER A 81 -6.26 -30.30 -15.57
#